data_AF-A0A920GWJ1-F1
#
_entry.id   AF-A0A920GWJ1-F1
#
_cell.length_a   1.000
_cell.length_b   1.000
_cell.length_c   1.000
_cell.angle_alpha   90.00
_cell.angle_beta   90.00
_cell.angle_gamma   90.00
#
_symmetry.space_group_name_H-M   'P 1'
#
loop_
_entity.id
_entity.type
_entity.pdbx_description
1 polymer ?
#
loop_
_entity_poly.entity_id
_entity_poly.type
_entity_poly.pdbx_seq_one_letter_code
_entity_poly.pdbx_strand_id
1 'polypeptide(L)' 'MISENIKKIKNTIHECCKNCNKDPEEIILIGASKSQSISKIKEALNSGLTHFGENYLQEAEEKWTKLVMALFGIS' A
#
# COMPACT_ATOMS: atom_id res chain seq x y z
N MET A 1 5.57 -11.94 -6.34
CA MET A 1 4.23 -11.31 -6.18
C MET A 1 4.37 -10.00 -5.41
N ILE A 2 3.44 -9.05 -5.52
CA ILE A 2 3.48 -7.79 -4.76
C ILE A 2 3.38 -8.09 -3.26
N SER A 3 2.57 -9.08 -2.90
CA SER A 3 2.44 -9.60 -1.53
C SER A 3 3.76 -10.02 -0.89
N GLU A 4 4.60 -10.78 -1.62
CA GLU A 4 5.91 -11.22 -1.15
C GLU A 4 6.86 -10.04 -0.93
N ASN A 5 6.83 -9.05 -1.81
CA ASN A 5 7.65 -7.86 -1.70
C ASN A 5 7.26 -7.03 -0.47
N ILE A 6 5.97 -6.83 -0.24
CA ILE A 6 5.46 -6.13 0.95
C ILE A 6 5.87 -6.88 2.23
N LYS A 7 5.72 -8.21 2.26
CA LYS A 7 6.14 -9.02 3.40
C LYS A 7 7.64 -8.88 3.69
N LYS A 8 8.48 -8.94 2.65
CA LYS A 8 9.93 -8.74 2.78
C LYS A 8 10.25 -7.36 3.34
N ILE A 9 9.65 -6.30 2.80
CA ILE A 9 9.90 -4.93 3.26
C ILE A 9 9.46 -4.74 4.72
N LYS A 10 8.27 -5.25 5.11
CA LYS A 10 7.81 -5.20 6.51
C LYS A 10 8.76 -5.91 7.47
N ASN A 11 9.28 -7.08 7.07
CA ASN A 11 10.29 -7.79 7.86
C ASN A 11 11.58 -6.98 7.99
N THR A 12 12.03 -6.35 6.89
CA THR A 12 13.22 -5.47 6.92
C THR A 12 13.02 -4.28 7.85
N ILE A 13 11.86 -3.63 7.81
CA ILE A 13 11.53 -2.52 8.73
C ILE A 13 11.62 -3.01 10.18
N HIS A 14 11.04 -4.16 10.49
CA HIS A 14 11.05 -4.72 11.84
C HIS A 14 12.47 -4.99 12.35
N GLU A 15 13.32 -5.62 11.53
CA GLU A 15 14.72 -5.89 11.89
C GLU A 15 15.54 -4.59 12.05
N CYS A 16 15.33 -3.60 11.16
CA CYS A 16 15.99 -2.30 11.29
C CYS A 16 15.56 -1.56 12.58
N CYS A 17 14.26 -1.54 12.88
CA CYS A 17 13.73 -0.92 14.09
C CYS A 17 14.27 -1.59 15.35
N LYS A 18 14.34 -2.92 15.37
CA LYS A 18 14.96 -3.69 16.46
C LYS A 18 16.43 -3.30 16.66
N ASN A 19 17.20 -3.17 15.59
CA ASN A 19 18.63 -2.80 15.66
C ASN A 19 18.85 -1.34 16.09
N CYS A 20 17.89 -0.45 15.80
CA CYS A 20 17.95 0.97 16.14
C CYS A 20 17.18 1.33 17.42
N ASN A 21 16.63 0.34 18.15
CA ASN A 21 15.77 0.53 19.32
C ASN A 21 14.61 1.51 19.07
N LYS A 22 13.94 1.36 17.93
CA LYS A 22 12.73 2.10 17.54
C LYS A 22 11.52 1.18 17.49
N ASP A 23 10.33 1.74 17.66
CA ASP A 23 9.08 1.02 17.42
C ASP A 23 8.83 0.92 15.90
N PRO A 24 8.65 -0.28 15.32
CA PRO A 24 8.28 -0.42 13.91
C PRO A 24 6.93 0.24 13.56
N GLU A 25 6.02 0.43 14.51
CA GLU A 25 4.73 1.09 14.28
C GLU A 25 4.86 2.60 14.04
N GLU A 26 5.99 3.21 14.42
CA GLU A 26 6.31 4.60 14.07
C GLU A 26 6.69 4.76 12.58
N ILE A 27 6.91 3.66 11.85
CA ILE A 27 7.34 3.67 10.45
C ILE A 27 6.14 3.45 9.52
N ILE A 28 5.82 4.47 8.74
CA ILE A 28 4.79 4.37 7.70
C ILE A 28 5.42 3.92 6.38
N LEU A 29 5.07 2.72 5.93
CA LEU A 29 5.39 2.26 4.58
C LEU A 29 4.37 2.85 3.58
N ILE A 30 4.85 3.69 2.65
CA ILE A 30 4.02 4.30 1.61
C ILE A 30 4.36 3.68 0.25
N GLY A 31 3.37 3.09 -0.42
CA GLY A 31 3.51 2.59 -1.79
C GLY A 31 3.31 3.67 -2.83
N ALA A 32 4.31 3.94 -3.67
CA ALA A 32 4.12 4.81 -4.83
C ALA A 32 3.26 4.11 -5.90
N SER A 33 2.01 4.53 -6.05
CA SER A 33 1.02 3.89 -6.94
C SER A 33 0.76 4.64 -8.26
N LYS A 34 1.49 5.75 -8.48
CA LYS A 34 1.48 6.47 -9.77
C LYS A 34 1.67 5.50 -10.94
N SER A 35 0.80 5.64 -11.94
CA SER A 35 0.82 4.79 -13.15
C SER A 35 0.69 3.27 -12.90
N GLN A 36 0.34 2.83 -11.69
CA GLN A 36 0.03 1.42 -11.43
C GLN A 36 -1.44 1.13 -11.71
N SER A 37 -1.73 -0.12 -12.11
CA SER A 37 -3.09 -0.57 -12.34
C SER A 37 -3.85 -0.81 -11.02
N ILE A 38 -5.17 -0.67 -11.07
CA ILE A 38 -6.07 -0.94 -9.93
C ILE A 38 -5.86 -2.34 -9.37
N SER A 39 -5.63 -3.34 -10.23
CA SER A 39 -5.38 -4.72 -9.80
C SER A 39 -4.14 -4.84 -8.91
N LYS A 40 -3.05 -4.16 -9.27
CA LYS A 40 -1.82 -4.15 -8.44
C LYS A 40 -2.03 -3.43 -7.11
N ILE A 41 -2.78 -2.34 -7.10
CA ILE A 41 -3.13 -1.62 -5.87
C ILE A 41 -4.00 -2.49 -4.97
N LYS A 42 -4.95 -3.22 -5.54
CA LYS A 42 -5.80 -4.19 -4.83
C LYS A 42 -4.98 -5.33 -4.22
N GLU A 43 -4.02 -5.89 -4.96
CA GLU A 43 -3.10 -6.91 -4.43
C GLU A 43 -2.29 -6.37 -3.24
N ALA A 44 -1.78 -5.13 -3.34
CA ALA A 44 -1.05 -4.48 -2.27
C ALA A 44 -1.92 -4.22 -1.02
N LEU A 45 -3.15 -3.73 -1.22
CA LEU A 45 -4.15 -3.56 -0.16
C LEU A 45 -4.44 -4.89 0.56
N ASN A 46 -4.70 -5.96 -0.19
CA ASN A 46 -4.94 -7.29 0.35
C ASN A 46 -3.72 -7.87 1.11
N SER A 47 -2.52 -7.36 0.82
CA SER A 47 -1.28 -7.70 1.53
C SER A 47 -1.03 -6.83 2.77
N GLY A 48 -1.99 -5.98 3.12
CA GLY A 48 -1.96 -5.10 4.29
C GLY A 48 -1.13 -3.84 4.11
N LEU A 49 -0.86 -3.39 2.87
CA LEU A 49 -0.36 -2.03 2.64
C LEU A 49 -1.55 -1.07 2.54
N THR A 50 -1.61 -0.09 3.43
CA THR A 50 -2.76 0.83 3.56
C THR A 50 -2.46 2.26 3.12
N HIS A 51 -1.18 2.64 3.01
CA HIS A 51 -0.76 3.98 2.63
C HIS A 51 -0.18 3.97 1.22
N PHE A 52 -0.65 4.89 0.39
CA PHE A 52 -0.24 5.03 -1.01
C PHE A 52 -0.02 6.48 -1.39
N GLY A 53 0.94 6.71 -2.28
CA GLY A 53 1.26 8.01 -2.85
C GLY A 53 0.96 8.06 -4.34
N GLU A 54 0.23 9.08 -4.76
CA GLU A 54 -0.09 9.39 -6.16
C GLU A 54 0.51 10.76 -6.52
N ASN A 55 0.89 10.92 -7.80
CA ASN A 55 1.40 12.20 -8.30
C ASN A 55 0.29 13.13 -8.81
N TYR A 56 -0.84 12.58 -9.23
CA TYR A 56 -1.93 13.31 -9.88
C TYR A 56 -3.26 12.98 -9.20
N LEU A 57 -4.04 14.01 -8.85
CA LEU A 57 -5.32 13.86 -8.14
C LEU A 57 -6.33 13.06 -8.95
N GLN A 58 -6.43 13.32 -10.25
CA GLN A 58 -7.40 12.66 -11.13
C GLN A 58 -7.16 11.15 -11.21
N GLU A 59 -5.89 10.72 -11.29
CA GLU A 59 -5.55 9.29 -11.22
C GLU A 59 -5.98 8.69 -9.88
N ALA A 60 -5.71 9.40 -8.78
CA ALA A 60 -6.07 8.96 -7.44
C ALA A 60 -7.59 8.80 -7.30
N GLU A 61 -8.36 9.84 -7.64
CA GLU A 61 -9.83 9.85 -7.57
C GLU A 61 -10.44 8.70 -8.36
N GLU A 62 -9.99 8.49 -9.61
CA GLU A 62 -10.50 7.40 -10.44
C GLU A 62 -10.21 6.02 -9.84
N LYS A 63 -8.97 5.77 -9.42
CA LYS A 63 -8.55 4.49 -8.84
C LYS A 63 -9.29 4.20 -7.53
N TRP A 64 -9.33 5.17 -6.62
CA TRP A 64 -9.92 5.01 -5.30
C TRP A 64 -11.43 4.90 -5.35
N THR A 65 -12.10 5.65 -6.23
CA THR A 65 -13.55 5.50 -6.44
C THR A 65 -13.89 4.08 -6.85
N LYS A 66 -13.21 3.54 -7.87
CA LYS A 66 -13.43 2.15 -8.34
C LYS A 66 -13.14 1.11 -7.25
N LEU A 67 -12.08 1.28 -6.47
CA LEU A 67 -11.73 0.38 -5.37
C LEU A 67 -12.77 0.39 -4.25
N VAL A 68 -13.23 1.57 -3.84
CA VAL A 68 -14.23 1.76 -2.79
C VAL A 68 -15.58 1.20 -3.24
N MET A 69 -16.03 1.54 -4.45
CA MET A 69 -17.28 0.99 -5.01
C MET A 69 -17.25 -0.54 -5.05
N ALA A 70 -16.14 -1.13 -5.50
CA ALA A 70 -15.97 -2.58 -5.52
C ALA A 70 -15.97 -3.21 -4.12
N LEU A 71 -15.47 -2.52 -3.09
CA LEU A 71 -15.47 -3.00 -1.70
C LEU A 71 -16.87 -3.01 -1.09
N PHE A 72 -17.67 -1.98 -1.38
CA PHE A 72 -19.03 -1.85 -0.85
C PHE A 72 -20.10 -2.48 -1.75
N GLY A 73 -19.71 -3.10 -2.88
CA GLY A 73 -20.65 -3.72 -3.82
C GLY A 73 -21.58 -2.73 -4.51
N ILE A 74 -21.17 -1.46 -4.61
CA ILE A 74 -21.95 -0.40 -5.25
C ILE A 74 -21.69 -0.48 -6.76
N SER A 75 -22.77 -0.70 -7.52
CA SER A 75 -22.76 -0.79 -9.00
C SER A 75 -22.86 0.58 -9.63
#